data_AF-A0AAE2JRZ1-F1
#
_entry.id   AF-A0AAE2JRZ1-F1
#
_cell.length_a   1.000
_cell.length_b   1.000
_cell.length_c   1.000
_cell.angle_alpha   90.00
_cell.angle_beta   90.00
_cell.angle_gamma   90.00
#
_symmetry.space_group_name_H-M   'P 1'
#
loop_
_entity.id
_entity.type
_entity.pdbx_description
1 polymer ?
#
loop_
_entity_poly.entity_id
_entity_poly.type
_entity_poly.pdbx_seq_one_letter_code
_entity_poly.pdbx_strand_id
1 'polypeptide(L)'
;MKVKTLPASETAYFLRAKLGNVRAWDDLLADMRRGRASYHGEFLLPVGRYSATRPPRPVYLFSEVCEFVEKVSRLCPPPAKPHMLSILEVDIDLTDKRHWSVRPPIATS
;
A
#
# COMPACT_ATOMS: atom_id res chain seq x y z
N MET A 1 -20.75 11.06 -25.63
CA MET A 1 -19.42 11.31 -25.03
C MET A 1 -18.79 9.95 -24.69
N LYS A 2 -17.52 9.70 -25.03
CA LYS A 2 -16.82 8.44 -24.68
C LYS A 2 -16.07 8.64 -23.37
N VAL A 3 -16.27 7.76 -22.39
CA VAL A 3 -15.58 7.79 -21.10
C VAL A 3 -14.57 6.65 -21.00
N LYS A 4 -13.42 6.92 -20.38
CA LYS A 4 -12.37 5.92 -20.14
C LYS A 4 -12.67 5.17 -18.85
N THR A 5 -12.59 3.84 -18.92
CA THR A 5 -12.86 2.97 -17.78
C THR A 5 -11.77 1.92 -17.63
N LEU A 6 -11.60 1.41 -16.41
CA LEU A 6 -10.66 0.35 -16.07
C LEU A 6 -11.40 -0.84 -15.45
N PRO A 7 -11.07 -2.09 -15.80
CA PRO A 7 -11.51 -3.25 -15.02
C PRO A 7 -10.82 -3.27 -13.66
N ALA A 8 -11.44 -3.96 -12.69
CA ALA A 8 -10.95 -4.01 -11.31
C ALA A 8 -9.47 -4.39 -11.14
N SER A 9 -8.94 -5.31 -11.95
CA SER A 9 -7.54 -5.74 -11.88
C SER A 9 -6.58 -4.61 -12.30
N GLU A 10 -6.92 -3.87 -13.36
CA GLU A 10 -6.14 -2.72 -13.81
C GLU A 10 -6.25 -1.56 -12.81
N THR A 11 -7.42 -1.38 -12.20
CA THR A 11 -7.60 -0.42 -11.11
C THR A 11 -6.71 -0.77 -9.91
N ALA A 12 -6.71 -2.03 -9.47
CA ALA A 12 -5.86 -2.48 -8.36
C ALA A 12 -4.37 -2.31 -8.68
N TYR A 13 -3.96 -2.66 -9.89
CA TYR A 13 -2.59 -2.47 -10.37
C TYR A 13 -2.18 -0.99 -10.35
N PHE A 14 -3.04 -0.11 -10.87
CA PHE A 14 -2.79 1.33 -10.88
C PHE A 14 -2.70 1.92 -9.47
N LEU A 15 -3.59 1.53 -8.56
CA LEU A 15 -3.55 1.96 -7.16
C LEU A 15 -2.27 1.49 -6.47
N ARG A 16 -1.84 0.24 -6.71
CA ARG A 16 -0.55 -0.25 -6.20
C ARG A 16 0.63 0.56 -6.70
N ALA A 17 0.63 0.95 -7.97
CA ALA A 17 1.69 1.75 -8.55
C ALA A 17 1.75 3.18 -7.99
N LYS A 18 0.60 3.78 -7.66
CA LYS A 18 0.50 5.16 -7.19
C LYS A 18 0.59 5.32 -5.68
N LEU A 19 -0.02 4.41 -4.93
CA LEU A 19 -0.17 4.48 -3.47
C LEU A 19 0.70 3.45 -2.74
N GLY A 20 1.39 2.59 -3.49
CA GLY A 20 2.29 1.57 -2.96
C GLY A 20 1.58 0.25 -2.62
N ASN A 21 2.37 -0.74 -2.22
CA ASN A 21 1.90 -2.09 -1.89
C ASN A 21 1.53 -2.24 -0.40
N VAL A 22 0.89 -1.22 0.19
CA VAL A 22 0.56 -1.21 1.62
C VAL A 22 -0.55 -2.23 1.94
N ARG A 23 -1.40 -2.57 0.96
CA ARG A 23 -2.50 -3.54 1.08
C ARG A 23 -2.72 -4.31 -0.22
N ALA A 24 -3.43 -5.44 -0.11
CA ALA A 24 -4.00 -6.14 -1.25
C ALA A 24 -5.15 -5.31 -1.86
N TRP A 25 -4.85 -4.55 -2.90
CA TRP A 25 -5.79 -3.61 -3.52
C TRP A 25 -7.03 -4.29 -4.10
N ASP A 26 -6.90 -5.50 -4.68
CA ASP A 26 -8.03 -6.26 -5.20
C ASP A 26 -9.06 -6.60 -4.10
N ASP A 27 -8.59 -7.06 -2.95
CA ASP A 27 -9.42 -7.41 -1.79
C ASP A 27 -10.05 -6.15 -1.18
N LEU A 28 -9.26 -5.08 -1.05
CA LEU A 28 -9.76 -3.80 -0.55
C LEU A 28 -10.88 -3.24 -1.43
N LEU A 29 -10.72 -3.27 -2.75
CA LEU A 29 -11.78 -2.87 -3.68
C LEU A 29 -13.01 -3.78 -3.55
N ALA A 30 -12.83 -5.07 -3.28
CA ALA A 30 -13.94 -5.98 -3.01
C ALA A 30 -14.69 -5.65 -1.71
N ASP A 31 -13.97 -5.27 -0.66
CA ASP A 31 -14.57 -4.90 0.60
C ASP A 31 -15.21 -3.51 0.57
N MET A 32 -14.64 -2.54 -0.16
CA MET A 32 -15.28 -1.24 -0.42
C MET A 32 -16.64 -1.43 -1.11
N ARG A 33 -16.70 -2.29 -2.13
CA ARG A 33 -17.97 -2.63 -2.82
C ARG A 33 -19.01 -3.25 -1.88
N ARG A 34 -18.58 -3.93 -0.83
CA ARG A 34 -19.44 -4.54 0.19
C ARG A 34 -19.72 -3.60 1.37
N GLY A 35 -19.19 -2.37 1.36
CA GLY A 35 -19.32 -1.42 2.46
C GLY A 35 -18.55 -1.81 3.73
N ARG A 36 -17.55 -2.68 3.62
CA ARG A 36 -16.83 -3.27 4.77
C ARG A 36 -15.49 -2.61 5.07
N ALA A 37 -14.93 -1.87 4.10
CA ALA A 37 -13.64 -1.24 4.25
C ALA A 37 -13.60 0.10 3.51
N SER A 38 -12.75 1.00 4.01
CA SER A 38 -12.33 2.26 3.40
C SER A 38 -10.81 2.38 3.43
N TYR A 39 -10.26 3.30 2.65
CA TYR A 39 -8.84 3.62 2.69
C TYR A 39 -8.67 5.08 3.12
N HIS A 40 -8.18 5.30 4.34
CA HIS A 40 -8.14 6.62 4.97
C HIS A 40 -9.51 7.35 4.97
N GLY A 41 -10.60 6.61 5.11
CA GLY A 41 -11.96 7.16 5.08
C GLY A 41 -12.54 7.37 3.68
N GLU A 42 -11.73 7.21 2.62
CA GLU A 42 -12.18 7.30 1.23
C GLU A 42 -12.62 5.94 0.68
N PHE A 43 -13.55 5.98 -0.29
CA PHE A 43 -14.09 4.81 -0.97
C PHE A 43 -13.97 4.97 -2.48
N LEU A 44 -13.72 3.86 -3.17
CA LEU A 44 -13.75 3.80 -4.63
C LEU A 44 -14.76 2.73 -5.06
N LEU A 45 -15.86 3.18 -5.67
CA LEU A 45 -16.95 2.31 -6.11
C LEU A 45 -16.94 2.16 -7.64
N PRO A 46 -17.32 0.98 -8.16
CA PRO A 46 -17.41 0.79 -9.60
C PRO A 46 -18.64 1.49 -10.17
N VAL A 47 -18.51 2.04 -11.37
CA VAL A 47 -19.61 2.65 -12.12
C VAL A 47 -20.48 1.65 -12.87
N GLY A 48 -20.00 0.41 -13.01
CA GLY A 48 -20.72 -0.61 -13.74
C GLY A 48 -20.01 -1.96 -13.75
N ARG A 49 -20.48 -2.85 -14.64
CA ARG A 49 -19.92 -4.18 -14.84
C ARG A 49 -19.69 -4.42 -16.32
N TYR A 50 -18.52 -4.95 -16.68
CA TYR A 50 -18.20 -5.34 -18.05
C TYR A 50 -18.50 -6.82 -18.26
N SER A 51 -19.37 -7.10 -19.23
CA SER A 51 -19.96 -8.43 -19.47
C SER A 51 -19.13 -9.33 -20.41
N ALA A 52 -18.01 -8.86 -20.98
CA ALA A 52 -17.26 -9.71 -21.92
C ALA A 52 -16.53 -10.88 -21.24
N THR A 53 -16.54 -10.93 -19.91
CA THR A 53 -16.04 -12.05 -19.13
C THR A 53 -17.16 -12.60 -18.24
N ARG A 54 -17.31 -13.94 -18.17
CA ARG A 54 -18.11 -14.61 -17.14
C ARG A 54 -17.17 -14.99 -16.00
N PRO A 55 -17.42 -14.59 -14.75
CA PRO A 55 -18.48 -13.69 -14.25
C PRO A 55 -18.22 -12.19 -14.56
N PRO A 56 -19.27 -11.34 -14.60
CA PRO A 56 -19.14 -9.91 -14.90
C PRO A 56 -18.20 -9.20 -13.92
N ARG A 57 -17.19 -8.51 -14.44
CA ARG A 57 -16.20 -7.80 -13.62
C ARG A 57 -16.59 -6.34 -13.40
N PRO A 58 -16.38 -5.79 -12.19
CA PRO A 58 -16.64 -4.40 -11.92
C PRO A 58 -15.68 -3.50 -12.69
N VAL A 59 -16.18 -2.32 -13.05
CA VAL A 59 -15.50 -1.34 -13.89
C VAL A 59 -15.53 0.02 -13.20
N TYR A 60 -14.41 0.72 -13.23
CA TYR A 60 -14.19 2.00 -12.57
C TYR A 60 -13.95 3.09 -13.62
N LEU A 61 -14.47 4.30 -13.37
CA LEU A 61 -14.13 5.46 -14.21
C LEU A 61 -12.68 5.85 -13.94
N PHE A 62 -11.90 6.03 -15.00
CA PHE A 62 -10.50 6.40 -14.84
C PHE A 62 -10.34 7.76 -14.12
N SER A 63 -11.26 8.71 -14.36
CA SER A 63 -11.28 9.99 -13.65
C SER A 63 -11.46 9.83 -12.15
N GLU A 64 -12.41 9.01 -11.72
CA GLU A 64 -12.68 8.75 -10.28
C GLU A 64 -11.52 8.03 -9.61
N VAL A 65 -10.84 7.12 -10.34
CA VAL A 65 -9.62 6.46 -9.84
C VAL A 65 -8.52 7.50 -9.60
N CYS A 66 -8.33 8.44 -10.52
CA CYS A 66 -7.35 9.52 -10.36
C CYS A 66 -7.71 10.44 -9.18
N GLU A 67 -8.97 10.87 -9.08
CA GLU A 67 -9.45 11.70 -7.95
C GLU A 67 -9.27 11.00 -6.61
N PHE A 68 -9.55 9.70 -6.54
CA PHE A 68 -9.32 8.89 -5.35
C PHE A 68 -7.83 8.88 -4.96
N VAL A 69 -6.93 8.66 -5.93
CA VAL A 69 -5.48 8.71 -5.69
C VAL A 69 -5.09 10.10 -5.17
N GLU A 70 -5.56 11.17 -5.78
CA GLU A 70 -5.23 12.53 -5.34
C GLU A 70 -5.69 12.82 -3.91
N LYS A 71 -6.93 12.45 -3.56
CA LYS A 71 -7.45 12.63 -2.20
C LYS A 71 -6.61 11.86 -1.19
N VAL A 72 -6.37 10.58 -1.47
CA VAL A 72 -5.61 9.70 -0.59
C VAL A 72 -4.15 10.13 -0.47
N SER A 73 -3.51 10.57 -1.55
CA SER A 73 -2.13 11.07 -1.52
C SER A 73 -1.97 12.35 -0.70
N ARG A 74 -3.03 13.13 -0.47
CA ARG A 74 -2.99 14.26 0.47
C ARG A 74 -3.08 13.81 1.93
N LEU A 75 -3.70 12.66 2.19
CA LEU A 75 -3.88 12.10 3.52
C LEU A 75 -2.70 11.22 3.95
N CYS A 76 -2.00 10.61 2.99
CA CYS A 76 -0.79 9.83 3.24
C CYS A 76 0.45 10.67 2.93
N PRO A 77 1.35 10.91 3.91
CA PRO A 77 2.71 11.32 3.58
C PRO A 77 3.31 10.30 2.59
N PRO A 78 4.09 10.74 1.60
CA PRO A 78 4.78 9.80 0.71
C PRO A 78 5.55 8.79 1.56
N PRO A 79 5.61 7.51 1.16
CA PRO A 79 6.39 6.52 1.89
C PRO A 79 7.79 7.10 2.10
N ALA A 80 8.27 7.02 3.33
CA ALA A 80 9.61 7.49 3.67
C ALA A 80 10.56 6.92 2.61
N LYS A 81 11.42 7.78 2.03
CA LYS A 81 12.43 7.36 1.05
C LYS A 81 13.04 6.04 1.56
N PRO A 82 13.21 5.01 0.71
CA PRO A 82 13.76 3.74 1.15
C PRO A 82 15.00 4.07 1.97
N HIS A 83 14.91 3.87 3.28
CA HIS A 83 16.00 4.21 4.16
C HIS A 83 17.13 3.32 3.69
N MET A 84 18.20 3.94 3.19
CA MET A 84 19.42 3.23 2.90
C MET A 84 19.84 2.67 4.25
N LEU A 85 19.65 1.37 4.45
CA LEU A 85 20.02 0.72 5.69
C LEU A 85 21.51 1.00 5.86
N SER A 86 21.89 1.55 7.02
CA SER A 86 23.30 1.61 7.42
C SER A 86 23.73 0.19 7.77
N ILE A 87 23.98 -0.62 6.73
CA ILE A 87 24.44 -1.99 6.88
C ILE A 87 25.87 -1.90 7.42
N LEU A 88 26.07 -2.49 8.60
CA LEU A 88 27.38 -2.63 9.20
C LEU A 88 27.90 -4.04 8.89
N GLU A 89 29.06 -4.12 8.23
CA GLU A 89 29.79 -5.37 8.12
C GLU A 89 30.60 -5.59 9.41
N VAL A 90 30.47 -6.79 9.99
CA VAL A 90 31.20 -7.18 11.19
C VAL A 90 31.83 -8.55 10.98
N ASP A 91 33.07 -8.70 11.45
CA ASP A 91 33.74 -10.00 11.50
C ASP A 91 33.21 -10.80 12.69
N ILE A 92 32.74 -12.02 12.42
CA ILE A 92 32.24 -12.94 13.45
C ILE A 92 33.37 -13.91 13.81
N ASP A 93 33.88 -13.82 15.03
CA ASP A 93 34.78 -14.82 15.61
C ASP A 93 33.95 -15.97 16.20
N LEU A 94 34.00 -17.15 15.55
CA LEU A 94 33.27 -18.35 15.98
C LEU A 94 33.78 -18.94 17.30
N THR A 95 34.95 -18.50 17.77
CA THR A 95 35.51 -18.90 19.06
C THR A 95 35.16 -17.93 20.19
N ASP A 96 34.59 -16.76 19.86
CA ASP A 96 34.17 -15.77 20.84
C ASP A 96 32.88 -16.25 21.55
N LYS A 97 33.04 -16.65 22.81
CA LYS A 97 31.95 -17.05 23.71
C LYS A 97 31.57 -15.95 24.69
N ARG A 98 32.11 -14.73 24.54
CA ARG A 98 31.83 -13.62 25.46
C ARG A 98 30.38 -13.19 25.28
N HIS A 99 29.63 -13.20 26.38
CA HIS A 99 28.31 -12.59 26.40
C HIS A 99 28.45 -11.06 26.33
N TRP A 100 27.51 -10.41 25.66
CA TRP A 100 27.38 -8.95 25.64
C TRP A 100 27.34 -8.43 27.09
N SER A 101 28.33 -7.62 27.48
CA SER A 101 28.37 -6.98 28.79
C SER A 101 27.74 -5.60 28.69
N VAL A 102 26.61 -5.40 29.33
CA VAL A 102 26.03 -4.06 29.53
C VAL A 102 26.89 -3.34 30.56
N ARG A 103 27.46 -2.19 30.21
CA ARG A 103 28.03 -1.32 31.24
C ARG A 103 26.88 -0.77 32.09
N PRO A 104 26.89 -0.93 33.41
CA PRO A 104 25.91 -0.25 34.24
C PRO A 104 26.06 1.27 34.03
N PRO A 105 24.95 2.02 34.01
CA PRO A 105 25.01 3.47 33.86
C PRO A 105 25.90 4.06 34.96
N ILE A 106 26.82 4.93 34.56
CA ILE A 106 27.71 5.64 35.48
C ILE A 106 26.83 6.43 36.45
N ALA A 107 26.83 6.07 37.72
CA ALA A 107 26.18 6.87 38.75
C ALA A 107 26.97 8.17 38.90
N THR A 108 26.40 9.27 38.41
CA THR A 108 26.88 10.62 38.74
C THR A 108 26.46 10.92 40.17
N SER A 109 27.42 10.87 41.09
CA SER A 109 27.32 11.39 42.46
C SER A 109 27.72 12.85 42.51
#